data_AF-A0A8T5BRC2-F1
#
_entry.id   AF-A0A8T5BRC2-F1
#
_cell.length_a   1.000
_cell.length_b   1.000
_cell.length_c   1.000
_cell.angle_alpha   90.00
_cell.angle_beta   90.00
_cell.angle_gamma   90.00
#
_symmetry.space_group_name_H-M   'P 1'
#
loop_
_entity.id
_entity.type
_entity.pdbx_description
1 polymer ?
#
loop_
_entity_poly.entity_id
_entity_poly.type
_entity_poly.pdbx_seq_one_letter_code
_entity_poly.pdbx_strand_id
1 'polypeptide(L)'
;MVRIILKRFGKIPNEIENDIIAIVKECYEKIPHNIEIVDIFLFENLSLIKSFYHQEKEDIGVVTNEFEDYFLARHDAWRGISRIAICLEAMKKVPKLIQIGALRHEVAHSILHGSIEYYVFPVTKALAEASIKFNLSKQYCINLIYLISIAVKDFEATKLLLKNGFIEDQIAYLQYLLKPSNDDLIAWNLSKDNPAAIVLCLAGRLKDLACLTALRSTLTLKNIPEFKITESLSYIPFNILEKILSFINKLPQLMNNDTFHNFNVVMNAFIEDILKPIFIKL
;
A
#
# COMPACT_ATOMS: atom_id res chain seq x y z
N MET A 1 21.35 14.00 9.31
CA MET A 1 20.32 14.83 8.65
C MET A 1 20.17 14.32 7.22
N VAL A 2 18.96 13.99 6.78
CA VAL A 2 18.70 13.45 5.43
C VAL A 2 18.85 14.56 4.38
N ARG A 3 19.56 14.27 3.29
CA ARG A 3 19.64 15.16 2.13
C ARG A 3 18.39 14.98 1.26
N ILE A 4 17.57 16.02 1.17
CA ILE A 4 16.40 16.04 0.29
C ILE A 4 16.78 16.63 -1.06
N ILE A 5 16.58 15.88 -2.13
CA ILE A 5 16.70 16.37 -3.51
C ILE A 5 15.30 16.60 -4.07
N LEU A 6 14.99 17.85 -4.40
CA LEU A 6 13.66 18.22 -4.84
C LEU A 6 13.59 18.36 -6.37
N LYS A 7 12.59 17.73 -7.00
CA LYS A 7 12.23 17.95 -8.41
C LYS A 7 10.79 18.42 -8.51
N ARG A 8 10.54 19.35 -9.43
CA ARG A 8 9.23 19.99 -9.64
C ARG A 8 8.77 19.74 -11.07
N PHE A 9 7.51 19.35 -11.21
CA PHE A 9 6.85 19.07 -12.47
C PHE A 9 5.58 19.92 -12.54
N GLY A 10 5.64 21.01 -13.32
CA GLY A 10 4.60 22.02 -13.38
C GLY A 10 4.81 23.19 -12.41
N LYS A 11 3.73 23.94 -12.13
CA LYS A 11 3.74 25.10 -11.25
C LYS A 11 3.50 24.69 -9.80
N ILE A 12 4.54 24.81 -8.99
CA ILE A 12 4.53 24.43 -7.57
C ILE A 12 4.64 25.69 -6.70
N PRO A 13 3.61 26.05 -5.91
CA PRO A 13 3.71 27.17 -4.98
C PRO A 13 4.73 26.92 -3.87
N ASN A 14 5.60 27.89 -3.61
CA ASN A 14 6.68 27.78 -2.61
C ASN A 14 6.16 27.47 -1.19
N GLU A 15 5.00 28.01 -0.81
CA GLU A 15 4.38 27.76 0.49
C GLU A 15 4.03 26.27 0.66
N ILE A 16 3.39 25.67 -0.34
CA ILE A 16 3.01 24.24 -0.33
C ILE A 16 4.26 23.36 -0.31
N GLU A 17 5.29 23.73 -1.05
CA GLU A 17 6.57 23.02 -1.05
C GLU A 17 7.24 23.05 0.33
N ASN A 18 7.33 24.23 0.95
CA ASN A 18 7.95 24.39 2.26
C ASN A 18 7.20 23.57 3.32
N ASP A 19 5.86 23.59 3.28
CA ASP A 19 5.01 22.76 4.13
C ASP A 19 5.30 21.26 3.99
N ILE A 20 5.37 20.76 2.75
CA ILE A 20 5.67 19.34 2.46
C ILE A 20 7.05 18.98 3.01
N ILE A 21 8.06 19.80 2.72
CA ILE A 21 9.43 19.57 3.16
C ILE A 21 9.51 19.57 4.69
N ALA A 22 8.78 20.46 5.36
CA ALA A 22 8.75 20.51 6.82
C ALA A 22 8.19 19.21 7.42
N ILE A 23 7.05 18.71 6.90
CA ILE A 23 6.44 17.44 7.34
C ILE A 23 7.40 16.26 7.13
N VAL A 24 8.05 16.19 5.96
CA VAL A 24 8.98 15.11 5.63
C VAL A 24 10.22 15.15 6.55
N LYS A 25 10.78 16.34 6.79
CA LYS A 25 11.93 16.51 7.69
C LYS A 25 11.59 16.11 9.13
N GLU A 26 10.42 16.51 9.64
CA GLU A 26 9.95 16.15 10.97
C GLU A 26 9.94 14.63 11.17
N CYS A 27 9.49 13.86 10.18
CA CYS A 27 9.51 12.40 10.24
C CYS A 27 10.92 11.83 10.35
N TYR A 28 11.84 12.29 9.53
CA TYR A 28 13.25 11.85 9.58
C TYR A 28 13.95 12.28 10.87
N GLU A 29 13.57 13.41 11.46
CA GLU A 29 14.13 13.84 12.75
C GLU A 29 13.62 12.97 13.91
N LYS A 30 12.38 12.48 13.85
CA LYS A 30 11.74 11.74 14.94
C LYS A 30 11.98 10.23 14.89
N ILE A 31 12.07 9.65 13.70
CA ILE A 31 12.18 8.20 13.51
C ILE A 31 13.66 7.81 13.33
N PRO A 32 14.22 6.90 14.13
CA PRO A 32 15.59 6.41 13.91
C PRO A 32 15.74 5.72 12.54
N HIS A 33 16.75 6.10 11.77
CA HIS A 33 17.00 5.56 10.44
C HIS A 33 18.45 5.75 9.98
N ASN A 34 18.82 5.07 8.89
CA ASN A 34 20.11 5.22 8.21
C ASN A 34 20.00 5.88 6.82
N ILE A 35 18.86 6.49 6.50
CA ILE A 35 18.65 7.17 5.21
C ILE A 35 19.57 8.39 5.10
N GLU A 36 20.33 8.45 4.01
CA GLU A 36 21.22 9.58 3.70
C GLU A 36 20.58 10.56 2.72
N ILE A 37 19.84 10.03 1.73
CA ILE A 37 19.27 10.80 0.63
C ILE A 37 17.85 10.33 0.31
N VAL A 38 16.99 11.28 -0.03
CA VAL A 38 15.66 11.00 -0.59
C VAL A 38 15.35 12.02 -1.68
N ASP A 39 14.81 11.53 -2.79
CA ASP A 39 14.27 12.35 -3.87
C ASP A 39 12.80 12.67 -3.56
N ILE A 40 12.41 13.95 -3.53
CA ILE A 40 11.01 14.38 -3.44
C ILE A 40 10.58 14.95 -4.78
N PHE A 41 9.56 14.37 -5.40
CA PHE A 41 9.02 14.82 -6.67
C PHE A 41 7.65 15.44 -6.46
N LEU A 42 7.51 16.72 -6.82
CA LEU A 42 6.27 17.46 -6.72
C LEU A 42 5.64 17.61 -8.11
N PHE A 43 4.44 17.04 -8.26
CA PHE A 43 3.67 17.11 -9.50
C PHE A 43 2.45 18.03 -9.29
N GLU A 44 2.26 18.97 -10.21
CA GLU A 44 1.12 19.89 -10.16
C GLU A 44 -0.22 19.15 -10.24
N ASN A 45 -0.31 18.11 -11.09
CA ASN A 45 -1.55 17.40 -11.40
C ASN A 45 -1.35 15.92 -11.72
N LEU A 46 -2.47 15.19 -11.78
CA LEU A 46 -2.50 13.74 -12.04
C LEU A 46 -1.94 13.35 -13.41
N SER A 47 -2.14 14.18 -14.43
CA SER A 47 -1.67 13.86 -15.79
C SER A 47 -0.13 13.81 -15.85
N LEU A 48 0.54 14.75 -15.18
CA LEU A 48 2.01 14.78 -15.13
C LEU A 48 2.60 13.57 -14.40
N ILE A 49 2.03 13.21 -13.25
CA ILE A 49 2.53 12.07 -12.48
C ILE A 49 2.25 10.74 -13.20
N LYS A 50 1.08 10.57 -13.84
CA LYS A 50 0.77 9.39 -14.66
C LYS A 50 1.75 9.26 -15.83
N SER A 51 1.99 10.34 -16.56
CA SER A 51 2.91 10.34 -17.71
C SER A 51 4.34 10.01 -17.28
N PHE A 52 4.80 10.59 -16.16
CA PHE A 52 6.11 10.30 -15.60
C PHE A 52 6.27 8.82 -15.22
N TYR A 53 5.32 8.25 -14.48
CA TYR A 53 5.41 6.86 -14.04
C TYR A 53 5.18 5.84 -15.17
N HIS A 54 4.42 6.21 -16.20
CA HIS A 54 4.32 5.40 -17.41
C HIS A 54 5.70 5.23 -18.07
N GLN A 55 6.40 6.35 -18.31
CA GLN A 55 7.76 6.33 -18.86
C GLN A 55 8.74 5.59 -17.95
N GLU A 56 8.69 5.83 -16.63
CA GLU A 56 9.57 5.15 -15.68
C GLU A 56 9.41 3.63 -15.71
N LYS A 57 8.17 3.12 -15.80
CA LYS A 57 7.89 1.68 -15.89
C LYS A 57 8.42 1.08 -17.19
N GLU A 58 8.24 1.78 -18.32
CA GLU A 58 8.77 1.36 -19.62
C GLU A 58 10.30 1.27 -19.60
N ASP A 59 10.97 2.30 -19.08
CA ASP A 59 12.43 2.37 -19.02
C ASP A 59 13.07 1.24 -18.20
N ILE A 60 12.42 0.82 -17.12
CA ILE A 60 12.95 -0.20 -16.19
C ILE A 60 12.34 -1.58 -16.41
N GLY A 61 11.37 -1.72 -17.33
CA GLY A 61 10.70 -2.98 -17.64
C GLY A 61 9.79 -3.51 -16.52
N VAL A 62 9.11 -2.64 -15.76
CA VAL A 62 8.12 -3.08 -14.75
C VAL A 62 6.85 -3.57 -15.45
N VAL A 63 6.51 -4.85 -15.26
CA VAL A 63 5.43 -5.57 -15.96
C VAL A 63 4.13 -5.66 -15.12
N THR A 64 3.99 -4.90 -14.03
CA THR A 64 2.78 -4.96 -13.21
C THR A 64 1.64 -4.17 -13.85
N ASN A 65 0.41 -4.68 -13.72
CA ASN A 65 -0.78 -3.93 -14.14
C ASN A 65 -0.92 -2.64 -13.32
N GLU A 66 -1.65 -1.66 -13.86
CA GLU A 66 -1.96 -0.42 -13.14
C GLU A 66 -3.03 -0.69 -12.07
N PHE A 67 -2.58 -1.12 -10.89
CA PHE A 67 -3.45 -1.33 -9.73
C PHE A 67 -3.70 -0.04 -8.93
N GLU A 68 -3.05 1.07 -9.30
CA GLU A 68 -3.04 2.32 -8.54
C GLU A 68 -3.09 3.51 -9.48
N ASP A 69 -4.28 3.90 -9.88
CA ASP A 69 -4.49 5.01 -10.83
C ASP A 69 -4.57 6.38 -10.16
N TYR A 70 -4.72 6.41 -8.83
CA TYR A 70 -4.83 7.62 -8.04
C TYR A 70 -4.10 7.47 -6.71
N PHE A 71 -3.14 8.36 -6.44
CA PHE A 71 -2.43 8.44 -5.18
C PHE A 71 -2.21 9.90 -4.78
N LEU A 72 -2.34 10.18 -3.49
CA LEU A 72 -1.97 11.47 -2.90
C LEU A 72 -0.45 11.66 -2.95
N ALA A 73 0.25 10.64 -2.49
CA ALA A 73 1.69 10.46 -2.58
C ALA A 73 2.00 8.98 -2.79
N ARG A 74 3.19 8.66 -3.28
CA ARG A 74 3.70 7.29 -3.41
C ARG A 74 5.21 7.24 -3.25
N HIS A 75 5.69 6.10 -2.75
CA HIS A 75 7.10 5.79 -2.59
C HIS A 75 7.54 4.73 -3.60
N ASP A 76 8.71 4.95 -4.21
CA ASP A 76 9.42 3.91 -4.94
C ASP A 76 10.94 4.02 -4.75
N ALA A 77 11.65 2.91 -4.99
CA ALA A 77 13.12 2.87 -4.98
C ALA A 77 13.69 2.16 -6.22
N TRP A 78 12.97 2.21 -7.34
CA TRP A 78 13.28 1.40 -8.53
C TRP A 78 14.67 1.68 -9.12
N ARG A 79 15.17 2.90 -8.95
CA ARG A 79 16.50 3.32 -9.44
C ARG A 79 17.59 3.26 -8.35
N GLY A 80 17.33 2.58 -7.25
CA GLY A 80 18.28 2.42 -6.13
C GLY A 80 18.36 3.63 -5.18
N ILE A 81 17.56 4.67 -5.40
CA ILE A 81 17.39 5.81 -4.51
C ILE A 81 15.91 5.87 -4.13
N SER A 82 15.61 6.06 -2.84
CA SER A 82 14.24 6.26 -2.36
C SER A 82 13.67 7.58 -2.90
N ARG A 83 12.46 7.49 -3.46
CA ARG A 83 11.74 8.60 -4.08
C ARG A 83 10.33 8.68 -3.50
N ILE A 84 9.90 9.88 -3.18
CA ILE A 84 8.53 10.17 -2.75
C ILE A 84 7.93 11.13 -3.78
N ALA A 85 6.96 10.64 -4.56
CA ALA A 85 6.23 11.43 -5.53
C ALA A 85 4.89 11.89 -4.96
N ILE A 86 4.56 13.17 -5.13
CA ILE A 86 3.40 13.81 -4.51
C ILE A 86 2.60 14.54 -5.59
N CYS A 87 1.28 14.29 -5.62
CA CYS A 87 0.36 14.95 -6.54
C CYS A 87 -0.39 16.08 -5.81
N LEU A 88 -0.08 17.34 -6.15
CA LEU A 88 -0.66 18.50 -5.49
C LEU A 88 -2.16 18.67 -5.77
N GLU A 89 -2.60 18.37 -6.99
CA GLU A 89 -4.04 18.36 -7.33
C GLU A 89 -4.80 17.37 -6.45
N ALA A 90 -4.23 16.19 -6.18
CA ALA A 90 -4.85 15.17 -5.35
C ALA A 90 -4.84 15.60 -3.86
N MET A 91 -3.72 16.12 -3.36
CA MET A 91 -3.60 16.64 -2.00
C MET A 91 -4.62 17.74 -1.68
N LYS A 92 -4.88 18.66 -2.63
CA LYS A 92 -5.87 19.74 -2.46
C LYS A 92 -7.31 19.26 -2.27
N LYS A 93 -7.63 18.03 -2.68
CA LYS A 93 -8.97 17.44 -2.58
C LYS A 93 -9.26 16.82 -1.21
N VAL A 94 -8.26 16.76 -0.32
CA VAL A 94 -8.40 16.13 1.00
C VAL A 94 -8.00 17.08 2.13
N PRO A 95 -8.58 16.93 3.34
CA PRO A 95 -8.18 17.67 4.54
C PRO A 95 -6.68 17.57 4.84
N LYS A 96 -6.10 18.64 5.41
CA LYS A 96 -4.66 18.74 5.73
C LYS A 96 -4.16 17.56 6.58
N LEU A 97 -4.96 17.08 7.53
CA LEU A 97 -4.59 15.95 8.38
C LEU A 97 -4.38 14.65 7.57
N ILE A 98 -5.17 14.43 6.53
CA ILE A 98 -5.01 13.30 5.60
C ILE A 98 -3.78 13.48 4.73
N GLN A 99 -3.50 14.71 4.28
CA GLN A 99 -2.29 15.02 3.51
C GLN A 99 -1.03 14.70 4.32
N ILE A 100 -1.00 15.13 5.60
CA ILE A 100 0.09 14.81 6.53
C ILE A 100 0.23 13.29 6.66
N GLY A 101 -0.87 12.57 6.92
CA GLY A 101 -0.85 11.13 7.09
C GLY A 101 -0.29 10.39 5.88
N ALA A 102 -0.71 10.79 4.67
CA ALA A 102 -0.18 10.23 3.43
C ALA A 102 1.33 10.50 3.26
N LEU A 103 1.79 11.73 3.50
CA LEU A 103 3.22 12.06 3.39
C LEU A 103 4.06 11.26 4.38
N ARG A 104 3.62 11.16 5.64
CA ARG A 104 4.34 10.40 6.67
C ARG A 104 4.38 8.91 6.35
N HIS A 105 3.31 8.36 5.76
CA HIS A 105 3.26 6.96 5.29
C HIS A 105 4.34 6.68 4.24
N GLU A 106 4.50 7.56 3.25
CA GLU A 106 5.56 7.40 2.24
C GLU A 106 6.98 7.60 2.82
N VAL A 107 7.15 8.45 3.85
CA VAL A 107 8.43 8.55 4.57
C VAL A 107 8.71 7.28 5.39
N ALA A 108 7.70 6.64 5.95
CA ALA A 108 7.92 5.34 6.61
C ALA A 108 8.37 4.27 5.60
N HIS A 109 7.84 4.29 4.38
CA HIS A 109 8.33 3.45 3.30
C HIS A 109 9.75 3.77 2.86
N SER A 110 10.17 5.03 2.81
CA SER A 110 11.57 5.35 2.51
C SER A 110 12.52 4.82 3.57
N ILE A 111 12.11 4.86 4.84
CA ILE A 111 12.91 4.36 5.97
C ILE A 111 13.03 2.83 5.95
N LEU A 112 11.93 2.11 5.72
CA LEU A 112 11.90 0.65 5.79
C LEU A 112 12.22 -0.04 4.47
N HIS A 113 11.82 0.55 3.36
CA HIS A 113 11.77 -0.09 2.04
C HIS A 113 12.45 0.75 0.95
N GLY A 114 13.37 1.64 1.33
CA GLY A 114 14.03 2.61 0.45
C GLY A 114 15.07 2.02 -0.51
N SER A 115 15.18 0.69 -0.60
CA SER A 115 16.16 -0.02 -1.40
C SER A 115 15.51 -1.01 -2.38
N ILE A 116 16.25 -1.40 -3.41
CA ILE A 116 15.71 -2.13 -4.58
C ILE A 116 15.26 -3.55 -4.23
N GLU A 117 15.86 -4.18 -3.22
CA GLU A 117 15.49 -5.53 -2.78
C GLU A 117 14.01 -5.62 -2.36
N TYR A 118 13.43 -4.55 -1.81
CA TYR A 118 12.01 -4.48 -1.43
C TYR A 118 11.05 -4.30 -2.63
N TYR A 119 11.56 -4.51 -3.84
CA TYR A 119 10.81 -4.56 -5.11
C TYR A 119 11.04 -5.89 -5.85
N VAL A 120 11.83 -6.81 -5.28
CA VAL A 120 12.17 -8.11 -5.88
C VAL A 120 11.75 -9.23 -4.93
N PHE A 121 10.48 -9.65 -5.04
CA PHE A 121 9.93 -10.74 -4.22
C PHE A 121 9.91 -12.06 -4.99
N PRO A 122 10.34 -13.17 -4.38
CA PRO A 122 10.34 -14.48 -5.02
C PRO A 122 8.93 -15.07 -5.11
N VAL A 123 8.71 -15.94 -6.09
CA VAL A 123 7.53 -16.82 -6.12
C VAL A 123 7.64 -17.81 -4.96
N THR A 124 6.68 -17.78 -4.03
CA THR A 124 6.66 -18.72 -2.90
C THR A 124 6.28 -20.12 -3.37
N LYS A 125 6.68 -21.15 -2.60
CA LYS A 125 6.31 -22.54 -2.88
C LYS A 125 4.79 -22.72 -2.98
N ALA A 126 4.02 -22.13 -2.06
CA ALA A 126 2.56 -22.25 -2.08
C ALA A 126 1.94 -21.61 -3.34
N LEU A 127 2.47 -20.46 -3.78
CA LEU A 127 1.99 -19.80 -5.00
C LEU A 127 2.36 -20.62 -6.26
N ALA A 128 3.56 -21.22 -6.29
CA ALA A 128 3.98 -22.09 -7.39
C ALA A 128 3.11 -23.37 -7.48
N GLU A 129 2.79 -23.99 -6.35
CA GLU A 129 1.89 -25.14 -6.32
C GLU A 129 0.45 -24.76 -6.72
N ALA A 130 -0.04 -23.62 -6.25
CA ALA A 130 -1.35 -23.09 -6.62
C ALA A 130 -1.42 -22.73 -8.12
N SER A 131 -0.34 -22.19 -8.70
CA SER A 131 -0.32 -21.82 -10.12
C SER A 131 -0.44 -23.03 -11.03
N ILE A 132 0.23 -24.13 -10.70
CA ILE A 132 0.09 -25.40 -11.42
C ILE A 132 -1.32 -25.96 -11.23
N LYS A 133 -1.80 -26.02 -9.98
CA LYS A 133 -3.09 -26.63 -9.65
C LYS A 133 -4.28 -25.93 -10.30
N PHE A 134 -4.26 -24.60 -10.33
CA PHE A 134 -5.37 -23.77 -10.83
C PHE A 134 -5.08 -23.13 -12.20
N ASN A 135 -4.01 -23.58 -12.88
CA ASN A 135 -3.58 -23.07 -14.18
C ASN A 135 -3.46 -21.53 -14.22
N LEU A 136 -2.84 -20.94 -13.19
CA LEU A 136 -2.67 -19.49 -13.08
C LEU A 136 -1.55 -19.02 -13.99
N SER A 137 -1.80 -17.94 -14.74
CA SER A 137 -0.79 -17.36 -15.62
C SER A 137 0.38 -16.76 -14.83
N LYS A 138 1.55 -16.67 -15.47
CA LYS A 138 2.72 -15.99 -14.90
C LYS A 138 2.37 -14.55 -14.48
N GLN A 139 1.62 -13.82 -15.31
CA GLN A 139 1.20 -12.46 -15.00
C GLN A 139 0.32 -12.40 -13.76
N TYR A 140 -0.58 -13.37 -13.59
CA TYR A 140 -1.43 -13.46 -12.40
C TYR A 140 -0.60 -13.63 -11.12
N CYS A 141 0.39 -14.52 -11.15
CA CYS A 141 1.30 -14.72 -10.02
C CYS A 141 2.11 -13.44 -9.70
N ILE A 142 2.61 -12.74 -10.71
CA ILE A 142 3.33 -11.46 -10.54
C ILE A 142 2.42 -10.41 -9.88
N ASN A 143 1.17 -10.31 -10.34
CA ASN A 143 0.18 -9.40 -9.78
C ASN A 143 -0.13 -9.72 -8.31
N LEU A 144 -0.29 -11.00 -7.95
CA LEU A 144 -0.48 -11.40 -6.56
C LEU A 144 0.74 -11.08 -5.69
N ILE A 145 1.95 -11.37 -6.18
CA ILE A 145 3.20 -11.03 -5.47
C ILE A 145 3.25 -9.53 -5.18
N TYR A 146 2.96 -8.72 -6.20
CA TYR A 146 2.92 -7.26 -6.06
C TYR A 146 1.92 -6.81 -4.99
N LEU A 147 0.65 -7.23 -5.08
CA LEU A 147 -0.40 -6.80 -4.16
C LEU A 147 -0.15 -7.25 -2.71
N ILE A 148 0.31 -8.49 -2.52
CA ILE A 148 0.65 -9.01 -1.19
C ILE A 148 1.88 -8.30 -0.62
N SER A 149 2.89 -8.01 -1.45
CA SER A 149 4.08 -7.28 -0.98
C SER A 149 3.74 -5.87 -0.50
N ILE A 150 2.82 -5.17 -1.20
CA ILE A 150 2.35 -3.86 -0.75
C ILE A 150 1.63 -3.98 0.58
N ALA A 151 0.71 -4.95 0.73
CA ALA A 151 -0.01 -5.11 1.99
C ALA A 151 0.91 -5.35 3.20
N VAL A 152 1.97 -6.13 3.02
CA VAL A 152 2.98 -6.34 4.07
C VAL A 152 3.74 -5.06 4.38
N LYS A 153 4.23 -4.37 3.35
CA LYS A 153 4.97 -3.12 3.49
C LYS A 153 4.13 -2.02 4.16
N ASP A 154 2.86 -1.95 3.82
CA ASP A 154 1.90 -0.96 4.36
C ASP A 154 1.60 -1.23 5.83
N PHE A 155 1.43 -2.49 6.22
CA PHE A 155 1.34 -2.87 7.63
C PHE A 155 2.58 -2.41 8.42
N GLU A 156 3.77 -2.67 7.89
CA GLU A 156 5.05 -2.33 8.53
C GLU A 156 5.25 -0.81 8.66
N ALA A 157 4.93 -0.06 7.60
CA ALA A 157 5.00 1.40 7.59
C ALA A 157 4.03 2.03 8.60
N THR A 158 2.76 1.60 8.62
CA THR A 158 1.79 2.08 9.61
C THR A 158 2.23 1.74 11.04
N LYS A 159 2.73 0.52 11.27
CA LYS A 159 3.22 0.11 12.59
C LYS A 159 4.42 0.95 13.05
N LEU A 160 5.35 1.29 12.15
CA LEU A 160 6.48 2.17 12.45
C LEU A 160 6.00 3.56 12.87
N LEU A 161 5.06 4.15 12.13
CA LEU A 161 4.54 5.48 12.41
C LEU A 161 3.83 5.56 13.76
N LEU A 162 2.96 4.59 14.04
CA LEU A 162 2.24 4.51 15.30
C LEU A 162 3.19 4.35 16.51
N LYS A 163 4.23 3.52 16.38
CA LYS A 163 5.26 3.36 17.42
C LYS A 163 6.04 4.65 17.70
N ASN A 164 6.15 5.53 16.72
CA ASN A 164 6.79 6.85 16.86
C ASN A 164 5.77 7.98 17.13
N GLY A 165 4.55 7.63 17.55
CA GLY A 165 3.54 8.57 18.02
C GLY A 165 2.82 9.37 16.93
N PHE A 166 2.91 8.96 15.66
CA PHE A 166 2.10 9.51 14.57
C PHE A 166 0.77 8.77 14.52
N ILE A 167 -0.21 9.24 15.28
CA ILE A 167 -1.48 8.52 15.52
C ILE A 167 -2.64 9.18 14.77
N GLU A 168 -2.90 10.46 15.04
CA GLU A 168 -4.11 11.16 14.56
C GLU A 168 -4.14 11.27 13.03
N ASP A 169 -3.01 11.59 12.40
CA ASP A 169 -2.88 11.69 10.95
C ASP A 169 -3.02 10.33 10.26
N GLN A 170 -2.51 9.26 10.89
CA GLN A 170 -2.61 7.91 10.38
C GLN A 170 -4.05 7.36 10.48
N ILE A 171 -4.76 7.67 11.57
CA ILE A 171 -6.19 7.38 11.69
C ILE A 171 -6.97 8.06 10.56
N ALA A 172 -6.74 9.37 10.35
CA ALA A 172 -7.46 10.14 9.34
C ALA A 172 -7.16 9.62 7.93
N TYR A 173 -5.89 9.33 7.63
CA TYR A 173 -5.47 8.78 6.35
C TYR A 173 -6.06 7.39 6.10
N LEU A 174 -6.06 6.52 7.10
CA LEU A 174 -6.66 5.19 6.98
C LEU A 174 -8.18 5.25 6.77
N GLN A 175 -8.89 6.15 7.45
CA GLN A 175 -10.32 6.37 7.21
C GLN A 175 -10.61 6.82 5.77
N TYR A 176 -9.68 7.56 5.17
CA TYR A 176 -9.73 7.93 3.76
C TYR A 176 -9.50 6.72 2.85
N LEU A 177 -8.45 5.92 3.09
CA LEU A 177 -8.10 4.74 2.28
C LEU A 177 -9.14 3.61 2.33
N LEU A 178 -9.80 3.43 3.48
CA LEU A 178 -10.79 2.37 3.63
C LEU A 178 -12.03 2.60 2.77
N LYS A 179 -12.33 3.83 2.35
CA LYS A 179 -13.49 4.09 1.48
C LYS A 179 -13.24 3.49 0.09
N PRO A 180 -14.14 2.63 -0.42
CA PRO A 180 -13.97 2.11 -1.77
C PRO A 180 -14.06 3.23 -2.80
N SER A 181 -13.12 3.21 -3.73
CA SER A 181 -13.16 4.05 -4.92
C SER A 181 -14.18 3.51 -5.93
N ASN A 182 -14.53 4.32 -6.93
CA ASN A 182 -15.34 3.84 -8.05
C ASN A 182 -14.65 2.69 -8.80
N ASP A 183 -13.32 2.72 -8.89
CA ASP A 183 -12.54 1.68 -9.54
C ASP A 183 -12.61 0.37 -8.75
N ASP A 184 -12.58 0.41 -7.41
CA ASP A 184 -12.80 -0.77 -6.57
C ASP A 184 -14.18 -1.40 -6.84
N LEU A 185 -15.23 -0.57 -6.91
CA LEU A 185 -16.60 -1.04 -7.14
C LEU A 185 -16.78 -1.64 -8.54
N ILE A 186 -16.19 -1.01 -9.56
CA ILE A 186 -16.21 -1.49 -10.94
C ILE A 186 -15.44 -2.81 -11.05
N ALA A 187 -14.21 -2.85 -10.52
CA ALA A 187 -13.38 -4.04 -10.52
C ALA A 187 -14.08 -5.21 -9.83
N TRP A 188 -14.69 -4.97 -8.67
CA TRP A 188 -15.48 -5.98 -7.98
C TRP A 188 -16.65 -6.47 -8.83
N ASN A 189 -17.42 -5.55 -9.42
CA ASN A 189 -18.59 -5.92 -10.23
C ASN A 189 -18.21 -6.78 -11.45
N LEU A 190 -17.08 -6.46 -12.10
CA LEU A 190 -16.55 -7.24 -13.23
C LEU A 190 -15.96 -8.59 -12.79
N SER A 191 -15.61 -8.76 -11.52
CA SER A 191 -14.97 -9.96 -11.00
C SER A 191 -15.92 -11.11 -10.66
N LYS A 192 -17.22 -10.84 -10.47
CA LYS A 192 -18.18 -11.73 -9.79
C LYS A 192 -18.24 -13.17 -10.31
N ASP A 193 -17.98 -13.37 -11.60
CA ASP A 193 -18.04 -14.68 -12.27
C ASP A 193 -16.66 -15.28 -12.57
N ASN A 194 -15.58 -14.67 -12.06
CA ASN A 194 -14.22 -15.11 -12.30
C ASN A 194 -13.45 -15.25 -10.96
N PRO A 195 -13.19 -16.49 -10.49
CA PRO A 195 -12.47 -16.75 -9.24
C PRO A 195 -11.12 -16.01 -9.14
N ALA A 196 -10.38 -15.98 -10.25
CA ALA A 196 -9.07 -15.33 -10.30
C ALA A 196 -9.20 -13.82 -10.09
N ALA A 197 -10.19 -13.20 -10.73
CA ALA A 197 -10.47 -11.77 -10.60
C ALA A 197 -10.97 -11.40 -9.19
N ILE A 198 -11.82 -12.23 -8.57
CA ILE A 198 -12.27 -12.03 -7.18
C ILE A 198 -11.05 -11.99 -6.24
N VAL A 199 -10.17 -12.99 -6.36
CA VAL A 199 -8.97 -13.08 -5.53
C VAL A 199 -8.05 -11.87 -5.71
N LEU A 200 -7.89 -11.36 -6.94
CA LEU A 200 -7.13 -10.12 -7.17
C LEU A 200 -7.80 -8.90 -6.56
N CYS A 201 -9.13 -8.78 -6.64
CA CYS A 201 -9.86 -7.68 -5.99
C CYS A 201 -9.64 -7.71 -4.47
N LEU A 202 -9.75 -8.90 -3.86
CA LEU A 202 -9.49 -9.07 -2.43
C LEU A 202 -8.04 -8.74 -2.07
N ALA A 203 -7.07 -9.22 -2.85
CA ALA A 203 -5.66 -8.88 -2.66
C ALA A 203 -5.41 -7.37 -2.79
N GLY A 204 -6.09 -6.69 -3.71
CA GLY A 204 -6.02 -5.24 -3.89
C GLY A 204 -6.51 -4.46 -2.66
N ARG A 205 -7.55 -4.95 -1.99
CA ARG A 205 -8.05 -4.36 -0.74
C ARG A 205 -7.17 -4.65 0.48
N LEU A 206 -6.23 -5.60 0.39
CA LEU A 206 -5.42 -5.97 1.56
C LEU A 206 -4.51 -4.84 2.04
N LYS A 207 -4.02 -3.97 1.16
CA LYS A 207 -3.14 -2.86 1.58
C LYS A 207 -3.80 -1.96 2.62
N ASP A 208 -5.03 -1.54 2.35
CA ASP A 208 -5.79 -0.68 3.26
C ASP A 208 -6.18 -1.42 4.54
N LEU A 209 -6.55 -2.70 4.42
CA LEU A 209 -6.93 -3.54 5.57
C LEU A 209 -5.71 -3.90 6.45
N ALA A 210 -4.54 -4.01 5.86
CA ALA A 210 -3.29 -4.29 6.57
C ALA A 210 -2.89 -3.08 7.42
N CYS A 211 -2.97 -1.85 6.91
CA CYS A 211 -2.81 -0.62 7.71
C CYS A 211 -3.76 -0.60 8.93
N LEU A 212 -5.04 -0.92 8.72
CA LEU A 212 -6.02 -1.01 9.80
C LEU A 212 -5.65 -2.05 10.85
N THR A 213 -5.11 -3.17 10.40
CA THR A 213 -4.70 -4.26 11.28
C THR A 213 -3.46 -3.89 12.08
N ALA A 214 -2.50 -3.17 11.48
CA ALA A 214 -1.37 -2.58 12.18
C ALA A 214 -1.84 -1.61 13.29
N LEU A 215 -2.84 -0.78 12.99
CA LEU A 215 -3.42 0.15 13.95
C LEU A 215 -4.07 -0.58 15.14
N ARG A 216 -4.93 -1.56 14.86
CA ARG A 216 -5.63 -2.33 15.91
C ARG A 216 -4.69 -3.13 16.80
N SER A 217 -3.57 -3.61 16.25
CA SER A 217 -2.58 -4.37 17.01
C SER A 217 -1.62 -3.50 17.81
N THR A 218 -1.47 -2.21 17.46
CA THR A 218 -0.52 -1.30 18.10
C THR A 218 -1.18 -0.41 19.16
N LEU A 219 -2.42 0.04 18.92
CA LEU A 219 -3.13 0.91 19.86
C LEU A 219 -3.95 0.10 20.87
N THR A 220 -3.96 0.54 22.12
CA THR A 220 -4.87 -0.01 23.14
C THR A 220 -6.32 0.28 22.77
N LEU A 221 -7.25 -0.64 23.05
CA LEU A 221 -8.68 -0.59 22.69
C LEU A 221 -9.39 0.76 22.99
N LYS A 222 -8.93 1.53 23.98
CA LYS A 222 -9.50 2.84 24.32
C LYS A 222 -9.28 3.94 23.26
N ASN A 223 -8.33 3.74 22.33
CA ASN A 223 -7.90 4.75 21.36
C ASN A 223 -8.18 4.35 19.91
N ILE A 224 -8.95 3.28 19.66
CA ILE A 224 -9.28 2.83 18.31
C ILE A 224 -10.63 3.43 17.93
N PRO A 225 -10.69 4.38 16.96
CA PRO A 225 -11.97 4.86 16.47
C PRO A 225 -12.79 3.71 15.89
N GLU A 226 -14.11 3.83 15.92
CA GLU A 226 -14.99 2.86 15.28
C GLU A 226 -14.80 2.93 13.77
N PHE A 227 -14.01 1.99 13.22
CA PHE A 227 -13.84 1.86 11.78
C PHE A 227 -15.00 1.06 11.21
N LYS A 228 -15.73 1.69 10.28
CA LYS A 228 -16.83 1.07 9.57
C LYS A 228 -16.36 0.12 8.45
N ILE A 229 -15.61 -0.92 8.82
CA ILE A 229 -15.07 -1.91 7.85
C ILE A 229 -16.20 -2.59 7.08
N THR A 230 -17.30 -2.89 7.75
CA THR A 230 -18.46 -3.52 7.12
C THR A 230 -19.10 -2.60 6.08
N GLU A 231 -19.08 -1.28 6.30
CA GLU A 231 -19.53 -0.30 5.30
C GLU A 231 -18.55 -0.24 4.13
N SER A 232 -17.23 -0.21 4.40
CA SER A 232 -16.22 -0.14 3.34
C SER A 232 -16.14 -1.38 2.46
N LEU A 233 -16.56 -2.54 2.96
CA LEU A 233 -16.59 -3.79 2.20
C LEU A 233 -18.03 -4.27 1.92
N SER A 234 -19.03 -3.40 2.10
CA SER A 234 -20.45 -3.76 1.96
C SER A 234 -20.85 -4.27 0.58
N TYR A 235 -20.06 -3.95 -0.45
CA TYR A 235 -20.23 -4.44 -1.82
C TYR A 235 -19.78 -5.90 -2.00
N ILE A 236 -19.05 -6.47 -1.03
CA ILE A 236 -18.56 -7.85 -1.03
C ILE A 236 -19.61 -8.76 -0.37
N PRO A 237 -20.01 -9.88 -0.99
CA PRO A 237 -20.92 -10.87 -0.41
C PRO A 237 -20.42 -11.38 0.94
N PHE A 238 -21.36 -11.58 1.87
CA PHE A 238 -21.08 -11.91 3.26
C PHE A 238 -20.14 -13.12 3.44
N ASN A 239 -20.33 -14.19 2.66
CA ASN A 239 -19.50 -15.39 2.72
C ASN A 239 -18.03 -15.16 2.32
N ILE A 240 -17.76 -14.16 1.47
CA ILE A 240 -16.40 -13.75 1.10
C ILE A 240 -15.87 -12.76 2.12
N LEU A 241 -16.72 -11.85 2.59
CA LEU A 241 -16.40 -10.89 3.63
C LEU A 241 -15.91 -11.58 4.92
N GLU A 242 -16.59 -12.63 5.37
CA GLU A 242 -16.16 -13.39 6.55
C GLU A 242 -14.77 -13.99 6.38
N LYS A 243 -14.42 -14.46 5.18
CA LYS A 243 -13.11 -15.02 4.88
C LYS A 243 -12.01 -13.96 4.94
N ILE A 244 -12.22 -12.81 4.30
CA ILE A 244 -11.22 -11.74 4.32
C ILE A 244 -11.07 -11.17 5.73
N LEU A 245 -12.17 -11.03 6.50
CA LEU A 245 -12.12 -10.60 7.90
C LEU A 245 -11.37 -11.59 8.79
N SER A 246 -11.61 -12.90 8.59
CA SER A 246 -10.87 -13.95 9.30
C SER A 246 -9.37 -13.90 8.98
N PHE A 247 -9.02 -13.72 7.69
CA PHE A 247 -7.65 -13.61 7.25
C PHE A 247 -6.94 -12.39 7.84
N ILE A 248 -7.53 -11.20 7.77
CA ILE A 248 -6.89 -9.99 8.29
C ILE A 248 -6.67 -10.07 9.80
N ASN A 249 -7.54 -10.74 10.57
CA ASN A 249 -7.34 -10.91 12.01
C ASN A 249 -6.08 -11.74 12.36
N LYS A 250 -5.56 -12.56 11.43
CA LYS A 250 -4.32 -13.34 11.63
C LYS A 250 -3.05 -12.52 11.35
N LEU A 251 -3.16 -11.45 10.56
CA LEU A 251 -2.02 -10.67 10.08
C LEU A 251 -1.04 -10.19 11.17
N PRO A 252 -1.47 -9.69 12.35
CA PRO A 252 -0.53 -9.25 13.39
C PRO A 252 0.36 -10.38 13.92
N GLN A 253 -0.14 -11.61 13.93
CA GLN A 253 0.60 -12.79 14.38
C GLN A 253 1.56 -13.30 13.30
N LEU A 254 1.21 -13.11 12.03
CA LEU A 254 2.03 -13.48 10.89
C LEU A 254 3.17 -12.47 10.63
N MET A 255 2.97 -11.19 10.96
CA MET A 255 3.91 -10.11 10.64
C MET A 255 4.70 -9.63 11.86
N ASN A 256 5.63 -10.48 12.28
CA ASN A 256 6.49 -10.29 13.44
C ASN A 256 8.00 -10.40 13.15
N ASN A 257 8.38 -10.66 11.90
CA ASN A 257 9.78 -10.80 11.47
C ASN A 257 10.13 -9.75 10.39
N ASP A 258 11.18 -10.00 9.61
CA ASP A 258 11.56 -9.16 8.47
C ASP A 258 10.53 -9.23 7.32
N THR A 259 10.58 -8.24 6.43
CA THR A 259 9.60 -8.06 5.33
C THR A 259 9.50 -9.27 4.40
N PHE A 260 10.60 -9.96 4.09
CA PHE A 260 10.56 -11.11 3.18
C PHE A 260 9.97 -12.35 3.85
N HIS A 261 10.30 -12.56 5.13
CA HIS A 261 9.64 -13.58 5.93
C HIS A 261 8.14 -13.32 6.03
N ASN A 262 7.76 -12.09 6.41
CA ASN A 262 6.37 -11.64 6.53
C ASN A 262 5.62 -11.84 5.22
N PHE A 263 6.21 -11.46 4.08
CA PHE A 263 5.66 -11.72 2.75
C PHE A 263 5.41 -13.21 2.50
N ASN A 264 6.39 -14.08 2.79
CA ASN A 264 6.23 -15.51 2.54
C ASN A 264 5.09 -16.12 3.37
N VAL A 265 5.02 -15.80 4.67
CA VAL A 265 3.96 -16.34 5.55
C VAL A 265 2.58 -15.77 5.21
N VAL A 266 2.48 -14.48 4.88
CA VAL A 266 1.22 -13.85 4.46
C VAL A 266 0.76 -14.41 3.12
N MET A 267 1.65 -14.59 2.13
CA MET A 267 1.33 -15.23 0.86
C MET A 267 0.81 -16.65 1.08
N ASN A 268 1.49 -17.47 1.88
CA ASN A 268 1.03 -18.83 2.17
C ASN A 268 -0.36 -18.84 2.82
N ALA A 269 -0.58 -18.01 3.84
CA ALA A 269 -1.88 -17.89 4.49
C ALA A 269 -2.97 -17.41 3.51
N PHE A 270 -2.65 -16.46 2.62
CA PHE A 270 -3.60 -15.94 1.63
C PHE A 270 -4.00 -17.02 0.62
N ILE A 271 -3.05 -17.86 0.19
CA ILE A 271 -3.32 -18.98 -0.70
C ILE A 271 -4.27 -19.99 -0.04
N GLU A 272 -4.05 -20.34 1.23
CA GLU A 272 -4.88 -21.32 1.95
C GLU A 272 -6.26 -20.78 2.33
N ASP A 273 -6.33 -19.54 2.83
CA ASP A 273 -7.54 -18.99 3.43
C ASP A 273 -8.47 -18.32 2.40
N ILE A 274 -7.90 -17.77 1.32
CA ILE A 274 -8.62 -16.95 0.33
C ILE A 274 -8.61 -17.61 -1.05
N LEU A 275 -7.44 -17.84 -1.65
CA LEU A 275 -7.35 -18.30 -3.05
C LEU A 275 -7.99 -19.69 -3.21
N LYS A 276 -7.48 -20.71 -2.51
CA LYS A 276 -7.97 -22.08 -2.65
C LYS A 276 -9.49 -22.19 -2.38
N PRO A 277 -10.06 -21.60 -1.31
CA PRO A 277 -11.49 -21.71 -1.06
C PRO A 277 -12.37 -21.02 -2.11
N ILE A 278 -11.88 -19.97 -2.77
CA ILE A 278 -12.63 -19.29 -3.84
C ILE A 278 -12.59 -20.12 -5.13
N PHE A 279 -11.43 -20.71 -5.46
CA PHE A 279 -11.27 -21.54 -6.65
C PHE A 279 -11.95 -22.92 -6.57
N ILE A 280 -12.25 -23.43 -5.37
CA ILE A 280 -12.88 -24.75 -5.18
C ILE A 280 -14.41 -24.65 -5.07
N LYS A 281 -14.96 -23.48 -4.73
CA LYS A 281 -16.41 -23.27 -4.49
C LYS A 281 -17.19 -22.74 -5.70
N LEU A 282 -16.49 -22.41 -6.78
CA LEU A 282 -17.04 -21.98 -8.08
C LEU A 282 -16.71 -23.04 -9.13
#